data_AF-A0A194SCB9-F1
#
_entry.id   AF-A0A194SCB9-F1
#
_cell.length_a   1.000
_cell.length_b   1.000
_cell.length_c   1.000
_cell.angle_alpha   90.00
_cell.angle_beta   90.00
_cell.angle_gamma   90.00
#
_symmetry.space_group_name_H-M   'P 1'
#
loop_
_entity.id
_entity.type
_entity.pdbx_description
1 polymer ?
#
loop_
_entity_poly.entity_id
_entity_poly.type
_entity_poly.pdbx_seq_one_letter_code
_entity_poly.pdbx_strand_id
1 'polypeptide(L)'
;MPVQVVILGVTITLLSMLFVHLLFTIRYHAPLNRVNYALQTSATGLSLANVAAQLHIVMNNLYGTGRSWPFMFDYIEVSFPKKSWSQAERGAWCLLQGLSALATHSTHIQFLTMLFPSALEARLILGLLGPLAVAVAGLYFTALSPSAAVNDLGDAIRNTANSSLTLLYTMALFIWGLTINRSRAWRAEGGTAGFGALALVLGVLGTAVNFVEIKEERMRWLPGVVTCILLWQSWVG
;
A
#
# COMPACT_ATOMS: atom_id res chain seq x y z
N MET A 1 6.82 -0.53 20.66
CA MET A 1 7.13 0.82 20.13
C MET A 1 8.40 0.94 19.27
N PRO A 2 9.61 0.48 19.65
CA PRO A 2 10.83 0.71 18.85
C PRO A 2 10.75 0.14 17.42
N VAL A 3 10.22 -1.08 17.28
CA VAL A 3 9.99 -1.73 15.99
C VAL A 3 9.07 -0.89 15.09
N GLN A 4 7.98 -0.37 15.65
CA GLN A 4 7.03 0.47 14.92
C GLN A 4 7.70 1.77 14.41
N VAL A 5 8.55 2.41 15.22
CA VAL A 5 9.29 3.61 14.80
C VAL A 5 10.28 3.29 13.67
N VAL A 6 11.03 2.20 13.79
CA VAL A 6 11.98 1.77 12.75
C VAL A 6 11.25 1.51 11.44
N ILE A 7 10.14 0.78 11.48
CA ILE A 7 9.42 0.40 10.27
C ILE A 7 8.72 1.60 9.63
N LEU A 8 8.08 2.48 10.42
CA LEU A 8 7.53 3.73 9.91
C LEU A 8 8.63 4.63 9.33
N GLY A 9 9.80 4.67 9.97
CA GLY A 9 11.00 5.38 9.49
C GLY A 9 11.51 4.86 8.14
N VAL A 10 11.66 3.54 8.00
CA VAL A 10 12.05 2.93 6.72
C VAL A 10 10.99 3.20 5.64
N THR A 11 9.71 3.05 5.99
CA THR A 11 8.59 3.26 5.07
C THR A 11 8.54 4.71 4.57
N ILE A 12 8.69 5.70 5.46
CA ILE A 12 8.71 7.11 5.04
C ILE A 12 9.92 7.43 4.16
N THR A 13 11.10 6.86 4.45
CA THR A 13 12.29 7.03 3.61
C THR A 13 12.08 6.45 2.21
N LEU A 14 11.56 5.22 2.10
CA LEU A 14 11.30 4.57 0.83
C LEU A 14 10.23 5.30 0.01
N LEU A 15 9.14 5.75 0.64
CA LEU A 15 8.11 6.53 -0.04
C LEU A 15 8.63 7.92 -0.45
N SER A 16 9.49 8.54 0.35
CA SER A 16 10.09 9.85 0.01
C SER A 16 11.03 9.69 -1.18
N MET A 17 11.85 8.64 -1.19
CA MET A 17 12.69 8.30 -2.33
C MET A 17 11.84 8.08 -3.58
N LEU A 18 10.76 7.30 -3.51
CA LEU A 18 9.85 7.09 -4.64
C LEU A 18 9.25 8.41 -5.14
N PHE A 19 8.79 9.27 -4.23
CA PHE A 19 8.23 10.57 -4.57
C PHE A 19 9.24 11.47 -5.30
N VAL A 20 10.48 11.52 -4.81
CA VAL A 20 11.57 12.25 -5.45
C VAL A 20 11.87 11.68 -6.84
N HIS A 21 11.88 10.36 -7.00
CA HIS A 21 12.04 9.73 -8.33
C HIS A 21 10.94 10.18 -9.28
N LEU A 22 9.67 10.12 -8.87
CA LEU A 22 8.53 10.54 -9.69
C LEU A 22 8.65 12.00 -10.15
N LEU A 23 9.03 12.91 -9.24
CA LEU A 23 9.23 14.32 -9.58
C LEU A 23 10.36 14.53 -10.59
N PHE A 24 11.50 13.83 -10.43
CA PHE A 24 12.60 13.94 -11.37
C PHE A 24 12.30 13.28 -12.72
N THR A 25 11.51 12.22 -12.73
CA THR A 25 11.16 11.48 -13.95
C THR A 25 9.88 11.95 -14.62
N ILE A 26 9.29 13.08 -14.18
CA ILE A 26 8.04 13.64 -14.74
C ILE A 26 8.12 13.83 -16.26
N ARG A 27 9.25 14.31 -16.78
CA ARG A 27 9.44 14.55 -18.22
C ARG A 27 9.39 13.28 -19.05
N TYR A 28 9.64 12.12 -18.44
CA TYR A 28 9.60 10.81 -19.11
C TYR A 28 8.26 10.11 -18.90
N HIS A 29 7.71 10.13 -17.67
CA HIS A 29 6.54 9.34 -17.31
C HIS A 29 5.22 10.02 -17.66
N ALA A 30 5.12 11.36 -17.48
CA ALA A 30 3.88 12.07 -17.75
C ALA A 30 3.48 12.05 -19.24
N PRO A 31 4.39 12.17 -20.22
CA PRO A 31 4.04 12.02 -21.63
C PRO A 31 3.63 10.59 -22.02
N LEU A 32 4.17 9.57 -21.34
CA LEU A 32 3.91 8.17 -21.65
C LEU A 32 2.51 7.75 -21.20
N ASN A 33 2.13 8.06 -19.96
CA ASN A 33 0.75 7.93 -19.50
C ASN A 33 0.45 8.91 -18.35
N ARG A 34 -0.31 9.96 -18.65
CA ARG A 34 -0.69 11.02 -17.69
C ARG A 34 -1.50 10.48 -16.52
N VAL A 35 -2.41 9.53 -16.78
CA VAL A 35 -3.30 8.97 -15.75
C VAL A 35 -2.49 8.15 -14.76
N ASN A 36 -1.62 7.26 -15.25
CA ASN A 36 -0.76 6.46 -14.38
C ASN A 36 0.17 7.34 -13.54
N TYR A 37 0.80 8.34 -14.18
CA TYR A 37 1.67 9.28 -13.47
C TYR A 37 0.93 10.06 -12.37
N ALA A 38 -0.28 10.56 -12.67
CA ALA A 38 -1.10 11.30 -11.70
C ALA A 38 -1.56 10.41 -10.54
N LEU A 39 -2.00 9.17 -10.83
CA LEU A 39 -2.38 8.20 -9.81
C LEU A 39 -1.20 7.82 -8.92
N GLN A 40 -0.07 7.43 -9.51
CA GLN A 40 1.14 7.04 -8.78
C GLN A 40 1.66 8.19 -7.89
N THR A 41 1.70 9.41 -8.42
CA THR A 41 2.16 10.59 -7.67
C THR A 41 1.21 10.93 -6.53
N SER A 42 -0.10 10.91 -6.78
CA SER A 42 -1.11 11.20 -5.74
C SER A 42 -1.16 10.11 -4.66
N ALA A 43 -1.09 8.83 -5.03
CA ALA A 43 -1.05 7.71 -4.11
C ALA A 43 0.22 7.73 -3.24
N THR A 44 1.38 8.06 -3.83
CA THR A 44 2.65 8.21 -3.09
C THR A 44 2.57 9.39 -2.12
N GLY A 45 2.07 10.56 -2.55
CA GLY A 45 1.91 11.72 -1.68
C GLY A 45 0.94 11.49 -0.53
N LEU A 46 -0.19 10.82 -0.80
CA LEU A 46 -1.18 10.47 0.23
C LEU A 46 -0.62 9.45 1.24
N SER A 47 0.13 8.46 0.76
CA SER A 47 0.79 7.47 1.61
C SER A 47 1.89 8.09 2.46
N LEU A 48 2.62 9.09 1.94
CA LEU A 48 3.56 9.89 2.72
C LEU A 48 2.86 10.66 3.84
N ALA A 49 1.76 11.36 3.54
CA ALA A 49 0.99 12.07 4.55
C ALA A 49 0.46 11.12 5.63
N ASN A 50 0.00 9.94 5.24
CA ASN A 50 -0.48 8.91 6.17
C ASN A 50 0.64 8.40 7.10
N VAL A 51 1.76 7.95 6.54
CA VAL A 51 2.89 7.43 7.34
C VAL A 51 3.51 8.53 8.21
N ALA A 52 3.58 9.77 7.72
CA ALA A 52 4.04 10.92 8.51
C ALA A 52 3.11 11.19 9.70
N ALA A 53 1.78 11.13 9.51
CA ALA A 53 0.82 11.28 10.59
C ALA A 53 0.97 10.15 11.64
N GLN A 54 1.11 8.90 11.20
CA GLN A 54 1.38 7.77 12.10
C GLN A 54 2.66 7.99 12.91
N LEU A 55 3.77 8.31 12.23
CA LEU A 55 5.06 8.53 12.87
C LEU A 55 5.00 9.68 13.87
N HIS A 56 4.36 10.79 13.53
CA HIS A 56 4.18 11.92 14.44
C HIS A 56 3.47 11.49 15.73
N ILE A 57 2.40 10.71 15.63
CA ILE A 57 1.67 10.26 16.81
C ILE A 57 2.47 9.24 17.62
N VAL A 58 3.17 8.31 16.97
CA VAL A 58 4.04 7.34 17.67
C VAL A 58 5.15 8.08 18.42
N MET A 59 5.82 9.04 17.77
CA MET A 59 6.90 9.83 18.36
C MET A 59 6.41 10.69 19.54
N ASN A 60 5.21 11.28 19.45
CA ASN A 60 4.63 12.03 20.56
C ASN A 60 4.33 11.14 21.77
N ASN A 61 3.80 9.92 21.56
CA ASN A 61 3.60 8.97 22.65
C ASN A 61 4.95 8.53 23.25
N LEU A 62 5.93 8.21 22.40
CA LEU A 62 7.26 7.81 22.83
C LEU A 62 7.96 8.89 23.65
N TYR A 63 7.85 10.15 23.23
CA TYR A 63 8.39 11.30 23.95
C TYR A 63 7.76 11.47 25.34
N GLY A 64 6.43 11.30 25.42
CA GLY A 64 5.72 11.32 26.69
C GLY A 64 6.18 10.22 27.63
N THR A 65 6.19 8.97 27.16
CA THR A 65 6.64 7.81 27.95
C THR A 65 8.11 7.94 28.34
N GLY A 66 8.98 8.37 27.43
CA GLY A 66 10.42 8.52 27.68
C GLY A 66 10.76 9.58 28.71
N ARG A 67 9.92 10.62 28.88
CA ARG A 67 10.09 11.60 29.97
C ARG A 67 9.75 11.06 31.35
N SER A 68 8.79 10.14 31.43
CA SER A 68 8.38 9.53 32.71
C SER A 68 9.20 8.28 33.05
N TRP A 69 9.56 7.48 32.03
CA TRP A 69 10.22 6.18 32.17
C TRP A 69 11.26 5.99 31.05
N PRO A 70 12.45 6.62 31.15
CA PRO A 70 13.43 6.72 30.06
C PRO A 70 14.00 5.39 29.55
N PHE A 71 13.84 4.30 30.31
CA PHE A 71 14.35 2.97 29.95
C PHE A 71 13.25 1.90 29.82
N MET A 72 11.97 2.25 29.99
CA MET A 72 10.84 1.31 29.88
C MET A 72 10.00 1.63 28.64
N PHE A 73 10.52 1.29 27.45
CA PHE A 73 9.74 1.36 26.23
C PHE A 73 8.93 0.08 26.04
N ASP A 74 7.61 0.20 26.05
CA ASP A 74 6.75 -0.93 25.74
C ASP A 74 7.03 -1.45 24.32
N TYR A 75 7.14 -2.77 24.19
CA TYR A 75 7.16 -3.43 22.89
C TYR A 75 5.79 -3.38 22.22
N ILE A 76 4.73 -3.15 23.00
CA ILE A 76 3.36 -2.96 22.52
C ILE A 76 3.31 -1.79 21.53
N GLU A 77 2.57 -1.98 20.44
CA GLU A 77 2.36 -0.97 19.41
C GLU A 77 1.38 0.11 19.86
N VAL A 78 1.56 1.34 19.35
CA VAL A 78 0.58 2.40 19.54
C VAL A 78 -0.61 2.13 18.62
N SER A 79 -1.80 1.99 19.20
CA SER A 79 -3.03 1.71 18.47
C SER A 79 -3.61 2.96 17.81
N PHE A 80 -3.99 2.83 16.54
CA PHE A 80 -4.76 3.82 15.78
C PHE A 80 -6.11 3.24 15.34
N PRO A 81 -7.19 4.05 15.28
CA PRO A 81 -7.31 5.39 15.88
C PRO A 81 -7.23 5.35 17.42
N LYS A 82 -6.79 6.44 18.08
CA LYS A 82 -6.72 6.46 19.55
C LYS A 82 -8.12 6.35 20.17
N LYS A 83 -8.22 5.70 21.34
CA LYS A 83 -9.48 5.62 22.09
C LYS A 83 -10.01 7.00 22.53
N SER A 84 -9.12 7.96 22.71
CA SER A 84 -9.45 9.33 23.11
C SER A 84 -9.93 10.23 21.96
N TRP A 85 -9.90 9.73 20.72
CA TRP A 85 -10.32 10.54 19.56
C TRP A 85 -11.83 10.70 19.50
N SER A 86 -12.25 11.91 19.19
CA SER A 86 -13.62 12.24 18.84
C SER A 86 -14.07 11.44 17.60
N GLN A 87 -15.39 11.32 17.42
CA GLN A 87 -15.95 10.63 16.26
C GLN A 87 -15.53 11.30 14.94
N ALA A 88 -15.37 12.62 14.93
CA ALA A 88 -14.88 13.36 13.77
C ALA A 88 -13.43 13.01 13.42
N GLU A 89 -12.53 12.96 14.41
CA GLU A 89 -11.12 12.55 14.19
C GLU A 89 -11.02 11.10 13.71
N ARG A 90 -11.83 10.20 14.28
CA ARG A 90 -11.93 8.81 13.82
C ARG A 90 -12.44 8.72 12.39
N GLY A 91 -13.45 9.52 12.03
CA GLY A 91 -13.97 9.60 10.67
C GLY A 91 -12.93 10.10 9.67
N ALA A 92 -12.20 11.16 10.02
CA ALA A 92 -11.11 11.69 9.21
C ALA A 92 -9.98 10.67 9.02
N TRP A 93 -9.65 9.90 10.07
CA TRP A 93 -8.69 8.81 9.99
C TRP A 93 -9.15 7.71 9.03
N CYS A 94 -10.38 7.25 9.16
CA CYS A 94 -10.93 6.22 8.26
C CYS A 94 -10.95 6.70 6.81
N LEU A 95 -11.25 7.98 6.58
CA LEU A 95 -11.19 8.60 5.26
C LEU A 95 -9.77 8.60 4.69
N LEU A 96 -8.77 9.01 5.48
CA LEU A 96 -7.36 8.98 5.05
C LEU A 96 -6.91 7.56 4.70
N GLN A 97 -7.25 6.58 5.53
CA GLN A 97 -6.92 5.16 5.29
C GLN A 97 -7.61 4.63 4.02
N GLY A 98 -8.92 4.89 3.88
CA GLY A 98 -9.70 4.47 2.72
C GLY A 98 -9.21 5.10 1.42
N LEU A 99 -8.91 6.40 1.42
CA LEU A 99 -8.36 7.10 0.25
C LEU A 99 -6.95 6.58 -0.08
N SER A 100 -6.10 6.33 0.92
CA SER A 100 -4.74 5.80 0.72
C SER A 100 -4.79 4.40 0.10
N ALA A 101 -5.66 3.52 0.60
CA ALA A 101 -5.88 2.20 0.03
C ALA A 101 -6.43 2.28 -1.40
N LEU A 102 -7.48 3.08 -1.61
CA LEU A 102 -8.10 3.24 -2.93
C LEU A 102 -7.09 3.77 -3.97
N ALA A 103 -6.32 4.80 -3.61
CA ALA A 103 -5.32 5.38 -4.51
C ALA A 103 -4.23 4.36 -4.87
N THR A 104 -3.76 3.58 -3.89
CA THR A 104 -2.75 2.53 -4.09
C THR A 104 -3.25 1.42 -5.00
N HIS A 105 -4.43 0.88 -4.72
CA HIS A 105 -5.03 -0.15 -5.58
C HIS A 105 -5.37 0.37 -6.97
N SER A 106 -5.89 1.60 -7.08
CA SER A 106 -6.19 2.22 -8.38
C SER A 106 -4.94 2.37 -9.22
N THR A 107 -3.83 2.77 -8.60
CA THR A 107 -2.52 2.88 -9.26
C THR A 107 -2.08 1.52 -9.80
N HIS A 108 -2.17 0.46 -8.99
CA HIS A 108 -1.71 -0.84 -9.42
C HIS A 108 -2.64 -1.50 -10.45
N ILE A 109 -3.95 -1.27 -10.35
CA ILE A 109 -4.94 -1.67 -11.36
C ILE A 109 -4.65 -0.96 -12.69
N GLN A 110 -4.42 0.36 -12.66
CA GLN A 110 -4.07 1.14 -13.85
C GLN A 110 -2.75 0.66 -14.47
N PHE A 111 -1.79 0.27 -13.65
CA PHE A 111 -0.55 -0.33 -14.12
C PHE A 111 -0.81 -1.65 -14.87
N LEU A 112 -1.61 -2.55 -14.31
CA LEU A 112 -1.97 -3.80 -14.99
C LEU A 112 -2.75 -3.57 -16.28
N THR A 113 -3.68 -2.61 -16.35
CA THR A 113 -4.40 -2.31 -17.60
C THR A 113 -3.48 -1.77 -18.70
N MET A 114 -2.32 -1.19 -18.36
CA MET A 114 -1.30 -0.82 -19.35
C MET A 114 -0.47 -2.02 -19.83
N LEU A 115 -0.23 -3.00 -18.96
CA LEU A 115 0.53 -4.20 -19.33
C LEU A 115 -0.27 -5.11 -20.29
N PHE A 116 -1.58 -5.19 -20.10
CA PHE A 116 -2.49 -6.01 -20.90
C PHE A 116 -3.23 -5.14 -21.93
N PRO A 117 -2.75 -5.04 -23.18
CA PRO A 117 -3.21 -4.03 -24.14
C PRO A 117 -4.60 -4.31 -24.72
N SER A 118 -5.18 -5.51 -24.52
CA SER A 118 -6.50 -5.83 -25.04
C SER A 118 -7.61 -5.10 -24.28
N ALA A 119 -8.55 -4.50 -25.01
CA ALA A 119 -9.71 -3.84 -24.42
C ALA A 119 -10.58 -4.80 -23.57
N LEU A 120 -10.60 -6.09 -23.91
CA LEU A 120 -11.30 -7.11 -23.11
C LEU A 120 -10.57 -7.37 -21.79
N GLU A 121 -9.24 -7.51 -21.83
CA GLU A 121 -8.41 -7.75 -20.64
C GLU A 121 -8.49 -6.56 -19.69
N ALA A 122 -8.37 -5.33 -20.20
CA ALA A 122 -8.50 -4.12 -19.40
C ALA A 122 -9.87 -4.01 -18.72
N ARG A 123 -10.97 -4.36 -19.43
CA ARG A 123 -12.32 -4.38 -18.85
C ARG A 123 -12.48 -5.48 -17.80
N LEU A 124 -11.87 -6.65 -18.01
CA LEU A 124 -11.90 -7.76 -17.05
C LEU A 124 -11.13 -7.39 -15.77
N ILE A 125 -9.93 -6.80 -15.93
CA ILE A 125 -9.10 -6.31 -14.82
C ILE A 125 -9.88 -5.26 -14.01
N LEU A 126 -10.47 -4.26 -14.67
CA LEU A 126 -11.27 -3.23 -14.00
C LEU A 126 -12.53 -3.80 -13.35
N GLY A 127 -13.24 -4.69 -14.04
CA GLY A 127 -14.47 -5.32 -13.55
C GLY A 127 -14.25 -6.25 -12.35
N LEU A 128 -13.09 -6.92 -12.28
CA LEU A 128 -12.74 -7.81 -11.18
C LEU A 128 -12.08 -7.07 -10.01
N LEU A 129 -11.03 -6.29 -10.29
CA LEU A 129 -10.18 -5.70 -9.24
C LEU A 129 -10.73 -4.36 -8.73
N GLY A 130 -11.43 -3.60 -9.57
CA GLY A 130 -12.00 -2.30 -9.22
C GLY A 130 -13.00 -2.38 -8.06
N PRO A 131 -14.05 -3.23 -8.14
CA PRO A 131 -15.01 -3.38 -7.05
C PRO A 131 -14.36 -3.84 -5.74
N LEU A 132 -13.37 -4.73 -5.83
CA LEU A 132 -12.66 -5.23 -4.65
C LEU A 132 -11.81 -4.12 -3.99
N ALA A 133 -11.15 -3.27 -4.78
CA ALA A 133 -10.43 -2.10 -4.28
C ALA A 133 -11.36 -1.09 -3.59
N VAL A 134 -12.55 -0.85 -4.16
CA VAL A 134 -13.56 0.03 -3.55
C VAL A 134 -14.10 -0.58 -2.25
N ALA A 135 -14.34 -1.89 -2.22
CA ALA A 135 -14.78 -2.60 -1.02
C ALA A 135 -13.74 -2.49 0.10
N VAL A 136 -12.46 -2.72 -0.19
CA VAL A 136 -11.35 -2.52 0.77
C VAL A 136 -11.37 -1.12 1.35
N ALA A 137 -11.47 -0.09 0.49
CA ALA A 137 -11.49 1.30 0.92
C ALA A 137 -12.70 1.61 1.81
N GLY A 138 -13.88 1.08 1.47
CA GLY A 138 -15.11 1.23 2.25
C GLY A 138 -15.06 0.52 3.61
N LEU A 139 -14.40 -0.64 3.68
CA LEU A 139 -14.31 -1.42 4.92
C LEU A 139 -13.47 -0.74 6.01
N TYR A 140 -12.70 0.32 5.72
CA TYR A 140 -12.10 1.14 6.78
C TYR A 140 -13.14 1.86 7.65
N PHE A 141 -14.33 2.14 7.12
CA PHE A 141 -15.39 2.82 7.86
C PHE A 141 -16.12 1.90 8.84
N THR A 142 -15.93 0.58 8.78
CA THR A 142 -16.53 -0.33 9.77
C THR A 142 -16.04 0.00 11.17
N ALA A 143 -14.79 0.48 11.32
CA ALA A 143 -14.17 0.88 12.59
C ALA A 143 -14.91 2.02 13.33
N LEU A 144 -15.87 2.69 12.70
CA LEU A 144 -16.76 3.65 13.34
C LEU A 144 -17.93 2.99 14.08
N SER A 145 -18.17 1.70 13.86
CA SER A 145 -19.24 0.95 14.49
C SER A 145 -18.99 0.78 16.00
N PRO A 146 -20.04 0.93 16.83
CA PRO A 146 -19.94 0.63 18.26
C PRO A 146 -19.81 -0.87 18.56
N SER A 147 -20.17 -1.74 17.61
CA SER A 147 -20.10 -3.20 17.78
C SER A 147 -18.72 -3.74 17.44
N ALA A 148 -18.07 -4.36 18.42
CA ALA A 148 -16.78 -5.04 18.22
C ALA A 148 -16.85 -6.10 17.11
N ALA A 149 -17.95 -6.87 17.06
CA ALA A 149 -18.14 -7.91 16.04
C ALA A 149 -18.16 -7.35 14.61
N VAL A 150 -18.69 -6.14 14.40
CA VAL A 150 -18.70 -5.48 13.08
C VAL A 150 -17.31 -4.98 12.71
N ASN A 151 -16.54 -4.48 13.69
CA ASN A 151 -15.17 -4.04 13.49
C ASN A 151 -14.28 -5.23 13.10
N ASP A 152 -14.35 -6.31 13.86
CA ASP A 152 -13.55 -7.52 13.64
C ASP A 152 -13.88 -8.18 12.29
N LEU A 153 -15.18 -8.29 11.96
CA LEU A 153 -15.60 -8.81 10.65
C LEU A 153 -15.14 -7.91 9.50
N GLY A 154 -15.25 -6.59 9.67
CA GLY A 154 -14.82 -5.63 8.66
C GLY A 154 -13.31 -5.69 8.40
N ASP A 155 -12.51 -5.78 9.46
CA ASP A 155 -11.06 -5.94 9.38
C ASP A 155 -10.68 -7.27 8.70
N ALA A 156 -11.35 -8.38 9.06
CA ALA A 156 -11.11 -9.69 8.44
C ALA A 156 -11.41 -9.69 6.93
N ILE A 157 -12.55 -9.13 6.52
CA ILE A 157 -12.91 -9.04 5.09
C ILE A 157 -11.92 -8.13 4.37
N ARG A 158 -11.56 -6.97 4.95
CA ARG A 158 -10.61 -6.03 4.34
C ARG A 158 -9.25 -6.69 4.11
N ASN A 159 -8.70 -7.34 5.12
CA ASN A 159 -7.38 -7.96 5.04
C ASN A 159 -7.37 -9.14 4.05
N THR A 160 -8.46 -9.91 3.99
CA THR A 160 -8.65 -10.97 2.98
C THR A 160 -8.72 -10.40 1.57
N ALA A 161 -9.47 -9.31 1.37
CA ALA A 161 -9.59 -8.64 0.08
C ALA A 161 -8.27 -8.02 -0.38
N ASN A 162 -7.52 -7.37 0.53
CA ASN A 162 -6.17 -6.86 0.26
C ASN A 162 -5.21 -7.97 -0.16
N SER A 163 -5.20 -9.08 0.58
CA SER A 163 -4.35 -10.22 0.26
C SER A 163 -4.73 -10.85 -1.08
N SER A 164 -6.03 -10.94 -1.38
CA SER A 164 -6.51 -11.43 -2.67
C SER A 164 -6.08 -10.50 -3.82
N LEU A 165 -6.19 -9.18 -3.64
CA LEU A 165 -5.73 -8.20 -4.63
C LEU A 165 -4.24 -8.34 -4.90
N THR A 166 -3.40 -8.36 -3.86
CA THR A 166 -1.95 -8.48 -4.00
C THR A 166 -1.50 -9.79 -4.64
N LEU A 167 -2.17 -10.89 -4.30
CA LEU A 167 -1.98 -12.18 -4.97
C LEU A 167 -2.36 -12.08 -6.46
N LEU A 168 -3.53 -11.53 -6.78
CA LEU A 168 -3.99 -11.40 -8.17
C LEU A 168 -3.06 -10.50 -9.00
N TYR A 169 -2.58 -9.39 -8.42
CA TYR A 169 -1.61 -8.52 -9.06
C TYR A 169 -0.30 -9.24 -9.36
N THR A 170 0.19 -10.00 -8.38
CA THR A 170 1.42 -10.80 -8.52
C THR A 170 1.24 -11.85 -9.61
N MET A 171 0.15 -12.62 -9.58
CA MET A 171 -0.16 -13.62 -10.61
C MET A 171 -0.26 -13.00 -12.01
N ALA A 172 -0.92 -11.84 -12.14
CA ALA A 172 -1.01 -11.14 -13.41
C ALA A 172 0.39 -10.75 -13.95
N LEU A 173 1.31 -10.31 -13.09
CA LEU A 173 2.68 -10.02 -13.49
C LEU A 173 3.48 -11.25 -13.91
N PHE A 174 3.32 -12.37 -13.18
CA PHE A 174 3.97 -13.63 -13.56
C PHE A 174 3.45 -14.12 -14.92
N ILE A 175 2.14 -14.08 -15.15
CA ILE A 175 1.54 -14.42 -16.44
C ILE A 175 2.09 -13.50 -17.54
N TRP A 176 2.09 -12.20 -17.32
CA TRP A 176 2.57 -11.25 -18.32
C TRP A 176 4.06 -11.45 -18.65
N GLY A 177 4.90 -11.54 -17.62
CA GLY A 177 6.36 -11.61 -17.75
C GLY A 177 6.89 -12.97 -18.21
N LEU A 178 6.25 -14.07 -17.84
CA LEU A 178 6.74 -15.42 -18.17
C LEU A 178 6.04 -16.05 -19.37
N THR A 179 4.74 -15.79 -19.57
CA THR A 179 3.95 -16.50 -20.60
C THR A 179 3.59 -15.63 -21.79
N ILE A 180 3.07 -14.41 -21.58
CA ILE A 180 2.53 -13.60 -22.68
C ILE A 180 3.63 -12.86 -23.45
N ASN A 181 4.50 -12.14 -22.75
CA ASN A 181 5.42 -11.19 -23.39
C ASN A 181 6.89 -11.43 -23.02
N ARG A 182 7.27 -12.70 -22.86
CA ARG A 182 8.61 -13.13 -22.38
C ARG A 182 9.77 -12.44 -23.11
N SER A 183 9.72 -12.36 -24.44
CA SER A 183 10.80 -11.75 -25.24
C SER A 183 10.97 -10.24 -24.98
N ARG A 184 9.90 -9.54 -24.60
CA ARG A 184 9.96 -8.10 -24.28
C ARG A 184 10.27 -7.87 -22.80
N ALA A 185 9.70 -8.69 -21.92
CA ALA A 185 9.89 -8.60 -20.47
C ALA A 185 11.35 -8.83 -20.04
N TRP A 186 12.08 -9.73 -20.73
CA TRP A 186 13.43 -10.13 -20.36
C TRP A 186 14.53 -9.57 -21.26
N ARG A 187 14.29 -8.42 -21.89
CA ARG A 187 15.35 -7.72 -22.65
C ARG A 187 16.37 -7.13 -21.69
N ALA A 188 17.64 -7.47 -21.89
CA ALA A 188 18.75 -6.94 -21.09
C ALA A 188 19.11 -5.49 -21.45
N GLU A 189 18.67 -5.02 -22.62
CA GLU A 189 18.88 -3.63 -23.07
C GLU A 189 18.08 -2.66 -22.20
N GLY A 190 18.72 -1.56 -21.77
CA GLY A 190 18.05 -0.48 -21.03
C GLY A 190 17.61 -0.81 -19.60
N GLY A 191 18.02 -1.94 -19.04
CA GLY A 191 17.70 -2.33 -17.66
C GLY A 191 16.31 -2.96 -17.47
N THR A 192 15.54 -3.17 -18.55
CA THR A 192 14.17 -3.71 -18.51
C THR A 192 14.09 -5.05 -17.76
N ALA A 193 14.99 -6.00 -18.03
CA ALA A 193 15.01 -7.28 -17.32
C ALA A 193 15.30 -7.12 -15.81
N GLY A 194 16.15 -6.16 -15.43
CA GLY A 194 16.49 -5.90 -14.03
C GLY A 194 15.31 -5.30 -13.25
N PHE A 195 14.65 -4.30 -13.84
CA PHE A 195 13.43 -3.72 -13.27
C PHE A 195 12.29 -4.74 -13.23
N GLY A 196 12.08 -5.52 -14.31
CA GLY A 196 11.07 -6.59 -14.31
C GLY A 196 11.31 -7.67 -13.25
N ALA A 197 12.57 -8.10 -13.05
CA ALA A 197 12.92 -9.02 -11.97
C ALA A 197 12.61 -8.43 -10.59
N LEU A 198 12.96 -7.17 -10.37
CA LEU A 198 12.68 -6.48 -9.11
C LEU A 198 11.16 -6.34 -8.87
N ALA A 199 10.37 -6.02 -9.89
CA ALA A 199 8.91 -5.97 -9.78
C ALA A 199 8.30 -7.33 -9.38
N LEU A 200 8.79 -8.44 -9.95
CA LEU A 200 8.34 -9.78 -9.57
C LEU A 200 8.71 -10.13 -8.13
N VAL A 201 9.94 -9.81 -7.71
CA VAL A 201 10.38 -10.02 -6.31
C VAL A 201 9.52 -9.20 -5.35
N LEU A 202 9.25 -7.94 -5.67
CA LEU A 202 8.36 -7.09 -4.87
C LEU A 202 6.94 -7.64 -4.82
N GLY A 203 6.41 -8.20 -5.92
CA GLY A 203 5.10 -8.86 -5.91
C GLY A 203 5.04 -10.06 -4.97
N VAL A 204 6.06 -10.93 -5.01
CA VAL A 204 6.17 -12.07 -4.09
C VAL A 204 6.27 -11.61 -2.64
N LEU A 205 7.13 -10.63 -2.36
CA LEU A 205 7.28 -10.07 -1.01
C LEU A 205 5.98 -9.43 -0.53
N GLY A 206 5.31 -8.63 -1.37
CA GLY A 206 4.03 -8.00 -1.04
C GLY A 206 2.96 -9.03 -0.70
N THR A 207 2.85 -10.09 -1.51
CA THR A 207 1.90 -11.19 -1.27
C THR A 207 2.23 -11.96 0.02
N ALA A 208 3.51 -12.28 0.24
CA ALA A 208 3.95 -12.98 1.45
C ALA A 208 3.67 -12.15 2.72
N VAL A 209 3.95 -10.85 2.68
CA VAL A 209 3.68 -9.92 3.79
C VAL A 209 2.18 -9.84 4.08
N ASN A 210 1.32 -9.79 3.05
CA ASN A 210 -0.14 -9.82 3.23
C ASN A 210 -0.64 -11.13 3.87
N PHE A 211 -0.08 -12.28 3.50
CA PHE A 211 -0.41 -13.55 4.17
C PHE A 211 0.05 -13.59 5.63
N VAL A 212 1.19 -12.98 5.94
CA VAL A 212 1.61 -12.78 7.33
C VAL A 212 0.63 -11.85 8.05
N GLU A 213 0.11 -10.81 7.40
CA GLU A 213 -0.89 -9.90 7.99
C GLU A 213 -2.19 -10.61 8.39
N ILE A 214 -2.68 -11.53 7.55
CA ILE A 214 -3.85 -12.36 7.88
C ILE A 214 -3.56 -13.26 9.08
N LYS A 215 -2.38 -13.88 9.11
CA LYS A 215 -2.03 -14.83 10.18
C LYS A 215 -1.75 -14.12 11.51
N GLU A 216 -1.07 -12.99 11.46
CA GLU A 216 -0.62 -12.21 12.61
C GLU A 216 -1.47 -10.93 12.71
N GLU A 217 -2.71 -11.06 13.19
CA GLU A 217 -3.71 -9.97 13.31
C GLU A 217 -3.25 -8.76 14.16
N ARG A 218 -2.04 -8.80 14.74
CA ARG A 218 -1.52 -7.82 15.72
C ARG A 218 -0.44 -6.87 15.16
N MET A 219 -0.18 -6.87 13.85
CA MET A 219 0.85 -6.00 13.26
C MET A 219 0.25 -4.81 12.51
N ARG A 220 -0.16 -3.74 13.20
CA ARG A 220 -0.87 -2.59 12.58
C ARG A 220 0.00 -1.71 11.69
N TRP A 221 1.31 -1.84 11.77
CA TRP A 221 2.27 -1.13 10.91
C TRP A 221 2.52 -1.84 9.57
N LEU A 222 2.16 -3.12 9.47
CA LEU A 222 2.38 -3.96 8.29
C LEU A 222 1.64 -3.45 7.03
N PRO A 223 0.39 -2.92 7.12
CA PRO A 223 -0.29 -2.36 5.95
C PRO A 223 0.47 -1.22 5.28
N GLY A 224 1.18 -0.40 6.05
CA GLY A 224 2.01 0.69 5.50
C GLY A 224 3.18 0.16 4.66
N VAL A 225 3.76 -0.96 5.08
CA VAL A 225 4.84 -1.64 4.35
C VAL A 225 4.29 -2.25 3.05
N VAL A 226 3.12 -2.91 3.11
CA VAL A 226 2.44 -3.46 1.92
C VAL A 226 2.19 -2.36 0.89
N THR A 227 1.59 -1.24 1.30
CA THR A 227 1.35 -0.08 0.44
C THR A 227 2.64 0.41 -0.20
N CYS A 228 3.72 0.51 0.58
CA CYS A 228 5.04 0.90 0.06
C CYS A 228 5.54 -0.06 -1.00
N ILE A 229 5.47 -1.37 -0.76
CA ILE A 229 5.88 -2.41 -1.72
C ILE A 229 5.08 -2.28 -3.02
N LEU A 230 3.75 -2.14 -2.94
CA LEU A 230 2.88 -2.04 -4.12
C LEU A 230 3.17 -0.79 -4.96
N LEU A 231 3.42 0.35 -4.32
CA LEU A 231 3.77 1.58 -5.02
C LEU A 231 5.15 1.48 -5.69
N TRP A 232 6.13 0.88 -5.03
CA TRP A 232 7.44 0.60 -5.64
C TRP A 232 7.32 -0.38 -6.80
N GLN A 233 6.56 -1.46 -6.64
CA GLN A 233 6.30 -2.45 -7.68
C GLN A 233 5.66 -1.82 -8.92
N SER A 234 4.72 -0.90 -8.74
CA SER A 234 4.05 -0.18 -9.84
C SER A 234 4.95 0.82 -10.56
N TRP A 235 5.98 1.34 -9.90
CA TRP A 235 6.95 2.26 -10.52
C TRP A 235 8.08 1.53 -11.23
N VAL A 236 8.51 0.40 -10.66
CA VAL A 236 9.58 -0.43 -11.21
C VAL A 236 9.10 -1.27 -12.41
N GLY A 237 7.89 -1.82 -12.33
CA GLY A 237 7.31 -2.66 -13.38
C GLY A 237 6.86 -1.87 -14.61
#